data_AF-A0A7S0TP03-F1
#
_entry.id   AF-A0A7S0TP03-F1
#
_cell.length_a   1.000
_cell.length_b   1.000
_cell.length_c   1.000
_cell.angle_alpha   90.00
_cell.angle_beta   90.00
_cell.angle_gamma   90.00
#
_symmetry.space_group_name_H-M   'P 1'
#
loop_
_entity.id
_entity.type
_entity.pdbx_description
1 polymer ?
#
loop_
_entity_poly.entity_id
_entity_poly.type
_entity_poly.pdbx_seq_one_letter_code
_entity_poly.pdbx_strand_id
1 'polypeptide(L)'
;PAEEGGEATTDERELAEDERLAAMVAEIDEATSVVPSGAYVLTASQQIVANSYYRGLPLSDGLSIRSYLHMRSPHDTTNEAATMEQSAMVKARDFLDSVAGDTPKGSWSLKHDSPNNLIILRSLLYPGYIHFNMVDSPLYGSAYVGTGLKNFTLAFML
;
A
#
# COMPACT_ATOMS: atom_id res chain seq x y z
N PRO A 1 -54.24 9.13 10.76
CA PRO A 1 -53.68 9.32 9.39
C PRO A 1 -52.25 8.79 9.38
N ALA A 2 -52.06 7.61 8.79
CA ALA A 2 -50.79 6.91 8.74
C ALA A 2 -49.86 7.62 7.72
N GLU A 3 -48.61 7.86 8.10
CA GLU A 3 -47.55 8.25 7.17
C GLU A 3 -47.12 7.00 6.41
N GLU A 4 -47.42 6.94 5.12
CA GLU A 4 -46.95 5.89 4.22
C GLU A 4 -45.44 6.03 4.04
N GLY A 5 -44.71 4.99 4.44
CA GLY A 5 -43.29 4.84 4.17
C GLY A 5 -43.04 4.68 2.68
N GLY A 6 -42.29 5.62 2.11
CA GLY A 6 -41.80 5.51 0.74
C GLY A 6 -40.82 4.35 0.62
N GLU A 7 -41.23 3.30 -0.11
CA GLU A 7 -40.36 2.22 -0.55
C GLU A 7 -39.30 2.79 -1.51
N ALA A 8 -38.04 2.75 -1.11
CA ALA A 8 -36.93 3.08 -1.99
C ALA A 8 -36.79 1.98 -3.04
N THR A 9 -37.26 2.25 -4.26
CA THR A 9 -37.04 1.37 -5.40
C THR A 9 -35.56 1.43 -5.79
N THR A 10 -34.77 0.43 -5.38
CA THR A 10 -33.43 0.22 -5.93
C THR A 10 -33.58 -0.21 -7.38
N ASP A 11 -33.34 0.72 -8.30
CA ASP A 11 -33.20 0.42 -9.73
C ASP A 11 -32.04 -0.56 -9.92
N GLU A 12 -32.31 -1.75 -10.45
CA GLU A 12 -31.30 -2.75 -10.79
C GLU A 12 -30.48 -2.25 -11.99
N ARG A 13 -29.47 -1.43 -11.70
CA ARG A 13 -28.53 -0.95 -12.72
C ARG A 13 -27.63 -2.10 -13.17
N GLU A 14 -27.67 -2.42 -14.46
CA GLU A 14 -26.66 -3.28 -15.08
C GLU A 14 -25.30 -2.58 -14.99
N LEU A 15 -24.36 -3.19 -14.28
CA LEU A 15 -22.99 -2.68 -14.12
C LEU A 15 -22.20 -3.00 -15.39
N ALA A 16 -21.65 -1.98 -16.03
CA ALA A 16 -20.79 -2.17 -17.19
C ALA A 16 -19.44 -2.80 -16.77
N GLU A 17 -18.87 -3.64 -17.65
CA GLU A 17 -17.66 -4.40 -17.33
C GLU A 17 -16.43 -3.50 -17.14
N ASP A 18 -16.37 -2.38 -17.83
CA ASP A 18 -15.33 -1.36 -17.67
C ASP A 18 -15.44 -0.65 -16.30
N GLU A 19 -16.65 -0.34 -15.84
CA GLU A 19 -16.88 0.19 -14.49
C GLU A 19 -16.46 -0.82 -13.41
N ARG A 20 -16.84 -2.10 -13.60
CA ARG A 20 -16.45 -3.19 -12.70
C ARG A 20 -14.92 -3.35 -12.66
N LEU A 21 -14.26 -3.31 -13.82
CA LEU A 21 -12.81 -3.45 -13.92
C LEU A 21 -12.10 -2.24 -13.31
N ALA A 22 -12.56 -1.02 -13.54
CA ALA A 22 -11.99 0.18 -12.95
C ALA A 22 -12.07 0.15 -11.42
N ALA A 23 -13.20 -0.28 -10.87
CA ALA A 23 -13.37 -0.46 -9.43
C ALA A 23 -12.41 -1.52 -8.86
N MET A 24 -12.24 -2.64 -9.57
CA MET A 24 -11.30 -3.70 -9.20
C MET A 24 -9.84 -3.21 -9.19
N VAL A 25 -9.42 -2.48 -10.23
CA VAL A 25 -8.06 -1.90 -10.29
C VAL A 25 -7.84 -0.91 -9.16
N ALA A 26 -8.80 -0.02 -8.91
CA ALA A 26 -8.74 0.94 -7.82
C ALA A 26 -8.63 0.25 -6.44
N GLU A 27 -9.37 -0.84 -6.22
CA GLU A 27 -9.29 -1.61 -4.96
C GLU A 27 -7.91 -2.27 -4.79
N ILE A 28 -7.34 -2.82 -5.86
CA ILE A 28 -6.01 -3.45 -5.84
C ILE A 28 -4.94 -2.38 -5.58
N ASP A 29 -4.97 -1.26 -6.30
CA ASP A 29 -4.01 -0.17 -6.13
C ASP A 29 -4.08 0.39 -4.71
N GLU A 30 -5.29 0.63 -4.19
CA GLU A 30 -5.51 1.09 -2.81
C GLU A 30 -4.96 0.08 -1.78
N ALA A 31 -5.07 -1.23 -2.03
CA ALA A 31 -4.61 -2.24 -1.09
C ALA A 31 -3.12 -2.60 -1.22
N THR A 32 -2.49 -2.30 -2.35
CA THR A 32 -1.17 -2.86 -2.69
C THR A 32 -0.14 -1.86 -3.18
N SER A 33 -0.48 -0.60 -3.47
CA SER A 33 0.51 0.38 -3.95
C SER A 33 1.61 0.61 -2.90
N VAL A 34 2.77 -0.05 -3.05
CA VAL A 34 3.89 0.00 -2.10
C VAL A 34 5.08 0.79 -2.65
N VAL A 35 5.69 1.59 -1.77
CA VAL A 35 6.95 2.31 -2.00
C VAL A 35 7.94 2.03 -0.86
N PRO A 36 9.27 2.04 -1.12
CA PRO A 36 10.26 1.92 -0.07
C PRO A 36 10.35 3.20 0.77
N SER A 37 10.67 3.06 2.05
CA SER A 37 10.77 4.17 3.00
C SER A 37 11.82 5.18 2.56
N GLY A 38 11.47 6.46 2.60
CA GLY A 38 12.35 7.55 2.20
C GLY A 38 12.43 7.81 0.69
N ALA A 39 11.70 7.06 -0.14
CA ALA A 39 11.57 7.35 -1.57
C ALA A 39 10.72 8.60 -1.86
N TYR A 40 9.83 8.96 -0.94
CA TYR A 40 8.99 10.15 -1.00
C TYR A 40 9.17 10.99 0.26
N VAL A 41 8.94 12.29 0.13
CA VAL A 41 8.96 13.25 1.23
C VAL A 41 7.76 14.19 1.13
N LEU A 42 7.24 14.59 2.29
CA LEU A 42 6.20 15.60 2.38
C LEU A 42 6.86 17.00 2.45
N THR A 43 6.53 17.85 1.49
CA THR A 43 7.02 19.24 1.48
C THR A 43 6.28 20.10 2.51
N ALA A 44 6.83 21.28 2.83
CA ALA A 44 6.13 22.26 3.67
C ALA A 44 4.78 22.72 3.06
N SER A 45 4.60 22.60 1.74
CA SER A 45 3.34 22.84 1.04
C SER A 45 2.37 21.65 1.08
N GLN A 46 2.64 20.64 1.91
CA GLN A 46 1.85 19.40 2.03
C GLN A 46 1.70 18.65 0.71
N GLN A 47 2.72 18.70 -0.15
CA GLN A 47 2.76 17.94 -1.39
C GLN A 47 3.71 16.75 -1.22
N ILE A 48 3.28 15.58 -1.69
CA ILE A 48 4.12 14.38 -1.69
C ILE A 48 4.98 14.43 -2.96
N VAL A 49 6.30 14.51 -2.77
CA VAL A 49 7.25 14.57 -3.89
C VAL A 49 8.28 13.45 -3.78
N ALA A 50 8.75 12.97 -4.93
CA ALA A 50 9.83 11.99 -4.98
C ALA A 50 11.12 12.61 -4.40
N ASN A 51 11.80 11.86 -3.54
CA ASN A 51 13.02 12.28 -2.90
C ASN A 51 14.22 12.09 -3.83
N SER A 52 14.78 13.19 -4.35
CA SER A 52 15.98 13.17 -5.22
C SER A 52 17.25 12.66 -4.51
N TYR A 53 17.26 12.65 -3.18
CA TYR A 53 18.34 12.11 -2.36
C TYR A 53 18.16 10.64 -2.01
N TYR A 54 17.09 9.98 -2.47
CA TYR A 54 16.93 8.55 -2.26
C TYR A 54 18.05 7.78 -2.97
N ARG A 55 18.67 6.83 -2.26
CA ARG A 55 19.79 6.01 -2.75
C ARG A 55 19.50 4.51 -2.65
N GLY A 56 18.28 4.13 -2.31
CA GLY A 56 17.93 2.75 -2.02
C GLY A 56 17.93 2.44 -0.54
N LEU A 57 17.40 1.26 -0.22
CA LEU A 57 17.47 0.69 1.13
C LEU A 57 18.70 -0.20 1.23
N PRO A 58 19.47 -0.12 2.33
CA PRO A 58 20.49 -1.11 2.61
C PRO A 58 19.84 -2.46 2.89
N LEU A 59 20.60 -3.55 2.76
CA LEU A 59 20.06 -4.90 2.92
C LEU A 59 19.36 -5.10 4.27
N SER A 60 19.93 -4.57 5.37
CA SER A 60 19.32 -4.66 6.70
C SER A 60 17.89 -4.11 6.74
N ASP A 61 17.70 -2.96 6.11
CA ASP A 61 16.44 -2.22 6.16
C ASP A 61 15.49 -2.76 5.10
N GLY A 62 16.00 -3.16 3.94
CA GLY A 62 15.22 -3.81 2.91
C GLY A 62 14.65 -5.17 3.34
N LEU A 63 15.26 -5.86 4.31
CA LEU A 63 14.69 -7.07 4.91
C LEU A 63 13.68 -6.80 6.03
N SER A 64 13.47 -5.53 6.37
CA SER A 64 12.45 -5.13 7.32
C SER A 64 11.15 -4.78 6.59
N ILE A 65 10.08 -5.50 6.92
CA ILE A 65 8.74 -5.22 6.38
C ILE A 65 8.26 -3.79 6.70
N ARG A 66 8.80 -3.16 7.75
CA ARG A 66 8.45 -1.79 8.14
C ARG A 66 8.99 -0.74 7.18
N SER A 67 10.00 -1.08 6.39
CA SER A 67 10.61 -0.18 5.40
C SER A 67 9.77 -0.06 4.12
N TYR A 68 8.60 -0.70 4.07
CA TYR A 68 7.68 -0.65 2.94
C TYR A 68 6.40 0.04 3.38
N LEU A 69 5.99 1.04 2.61
CA LEU A 69 4.92 1.97 2.94
C LEU A 69 3.88 1.99 1.82
N HIS A 70 2.61 2.17 2.18
CA HIS A 70 1.52 2.34 1.22
C HIS A 70 1.53 3.75 0.62
N MET A 71 1.52 3.85 -0.70
CA MET A 71 1.41 5.10 -1.45
C MET A 71 -0.07 5.40 -1.75
N ARG A 72 -0.79 5.80 -0.71
CA ARG A 72 -2.22 6.15 -0.74
C ARG A 72 -2.55 7.16 0.36
N SER A 73 -3.81 7.55 0.45
CA SER A 73 -4.26 8.39 1.57
C SER A 73 -4.10 7.62 2.88
N PRO A 74 -3.44 8.17 3.91
CA PRO A 74 -3.25 7.48 5.18
C PRO A 74 -4.60 7.10 5.83
N HIS A 75 -4.74 5.85 6.24
CA HIS A 75 -5.90 5.33 6.98
C HIS A 75 -5.69 5.51 8.49
N ASP A 76 -4.44 5.38 8.95
CA ASP A 76 -4.09 5.52 10.37
C ASP A 76 -3.86 6.99 10.75
N THR A 77 -4.94 7.64 11.20
CA THR A 77 -4.89 8.97 11.85
C THR A 77 -4.11 8.97 13.17
N THR A 78 -3.77 7.81 13.73
CA THR A 78 -2.93 7.68 14.93
C THR A 78 -1.49 8.15 14.69
N ASN A 79 -0.99 8.06 13.46
CA ASN A 79 0.30 8.66 13.10
C ASN A 79 0.27 10.19 13.21
N GLU A 80 -0.88 10.87 13.14
CA GLU A 80 -0.94 12.31 13.41
C GLU A 80 -0.74 12.63 14.90
N ALA A 81 -1.26 11.77 15.79
CA ALA A 81 -1.20 11.96 17.24
C ALA A 81 0.15 11.56 17.86
N ALA A 82 0.76 10.45 17.42
CA ALA A 82 2.10 10.02 17.87
C ALA A 82 3.23 10.97 17.43
N THR A 83 2.92 11.81 16.46
CA THR A 83 3.87 12.70 15.78
C THR A 83 3.82 14.12 16.36
N MET A 84 3.02 14.43 17.38
CA MET A 84 3.02 15.78 17.98
C MET A 84 4.40 16.17 18.56
N GLU A 85 5.13 15.21 19.13
CA GLU A 85 6.42 15.43 19.80
C GLU A 85 7.65 15.31 18.87
N GLN A 86 7.45 14.81 17.64
CA GLN A 86 8.55 14.57 16.70
C GLN A 86 8.94 15.83 15.92
N SER A 87 10.22 15.94 15.55
CA SER A 87 10.71 17.05 14.73
C SER A 87 10.02 17.08 13.36
N ALA A 88 9.83 18.27 12.79
CA ALA A 88 9.19 18.45 11.47
C ALA A 88 9.83 17.60 10.36
N MET A 89 11.13 17.32 10.47
CA MET A 89 11.87 16.50 9.50
C MET A 89 11.51 15.00 9.57
N VAL A 90 11.19 14.49 10.76
CA VAL A 90 10.72 13.11 10.94
C VAL A 90 9.30 12.98 10.39
N LYS A 91 8.42 13.95 10.69
CA LYS A 91 7.05 13.99 10.12
C LYS A 91 7.05 13.99 8.59
N ALA A 92 8.02 14.70 7.99
CA ALA A 92 8.14 14.79 6.54
C ALA A 92 8.54 13.47 5.86
N ARG A 93 9.07 12.50 6.62
CA ARG A 93 9.51 11.19 6.13
C ARG A 93 8.54 10.07 6.51
N ASP A 94 7.96 10.14 7.71
CA ASP A 94 7.09 9.12 8.28
C ASP A 94 5.61 9.53 8.20
N PHE A 95 5.13 9.86 7.00
CA PHE A 95 3.75 10.30 6.76
C PHE A 95 2.87 9.24 6.07
N LEU A 96 3.45 8.11 5.68
CA LEU A 96 2.75 7.00 5.00
C LEU A 96 2.57 5.81 5.95
N ASP A 97 1.53 5.02 5.69
CA ASP A 97 1.23 3.83 6.49
C ASP A 97 2.17 2.68 6.14
N SER A 98 2.67 1.99 7.15
CA SER A 98 3.51 0.81 6.94
C SER A 98 2.68 -0.42 6.62
N VAL A 99 3.10 -1.20 5.62
CA VAL A 99 2.47 -2.48 5.25
C VAL A 99 2.54 -3.52 6.38
N ALA A 100 3.40 -3.30 7.38
CA ALA A 100 3.49 -4.13 8.58
C ALA A 100 2.22 -4.04 9.47
N GLY A 101 1.44 -2.97 9.34
CA GLY A 101 0.17 -2.77 10.04
C GLY A 101 -1.02 -3.48 9.39
N ASP A 102 -0.85 -4.05 8.19
CA ASP A 102 -1.96 -4.63 7.44
C ASP A 102 -2.57 -5.85 8.14
N THR A 103 -3.90 -5.97 7.98
CA THR A 103 -4.69 -7.07 8.53
C THR A 103 -5.18 -7.98 7.39
N PRO A 104 -5.00 -9.32 7.49
CA PRO A 104 -4.39 -10.05 8.60
C PRO A 104 -2.86 -9.86 8.68
N LYS A 105 -2.29 -9.99 9.89
CA LYS A 105 -0.83 -9.99 10.06
C LYS A 105 -0.23 -11.13 9.27
N GLY A 106 0.84 -10.86 8.52
CA GLY A 106 1.42 -11.84 7.60
C GLY A 106 0.82 -11.78 6.19
N SER A 107 0.07 -10.74 5.84
CA SER A 107 -0.46 -10.51 4.48
C SER A 107 0.61 -10.27 3.40
N TRP A 108 1.87 -10.20 3.80
CA TRP A 108 2.99 -9.87 2.93
C TRP A 108 4.12 -10.90 3.06
N SER A 109 4.67 -11.31 1.93
CA SER A 109 5.86 -12.17 1.85
C SER A 109 7.04 -11.35 1.36
N LEU A 110 8.07 -11.20 2.18
CA LEU A 110 9.33 -10.54 1.82
C LEU A 110 10.43 -11.57 1.58
N LYS A 111 11.15 -11.45 0.46
CA LYS A 111 12.24 -12.37 0.09
C LYS A 111 13.43 -11.63 -0.49
N HIS A 112 14.63 -12.06 -0.13
CA HIS A 112 15.86 -11.61 -0.76
C HIS A 112 16.24 -12.54 -1.91
N ASP A 113 16.49 -11.97 -3.07
CA ASP A 113 17.10 -12.61 -4.21
C ASP A 113 18.55 -12.14 -4.34
N SER A 114 19.43 -12.82 -3.59
CA SER A 114 20.85 -12.44 -3.46
C SER A 114 21.61 -12.40 -4.80
N PRO A 115 21.43 -13.34 -5.75
CA PRO A 115 22.09 -13.26 -7.06
C PRO A 115 21.78 -12.00 -7.86
N ASN A 116 20.55 -11.50 -7.78
CA ASN A 116 20.11 -10.30 -8.51
C ASN A 116 20.19 -9.03 -7.68
N ASN A 117 20.60 -9.13 -6.41
CA ASN A 117 20.62 -8.03 -5.45
C ASN A 117 19.25 -7.32 -5.33
N LEU A 118 18.18 -8.12 -5.38
CA LEU A 118 16.80 -7.66 -5.34
C LEU A 118 16.15 -8.12 -4.04
N ILE A 119 15.27 -7.28 -3.51
CA ILE A 119 14.29 -7.70 -2.53
C ILE A 119 12.93 -7.68 -3.19
N ILE A 120 12.18 -8.75 -2.98
CA ILE A 120 10.89 -9.00 -3.58
C ILE A 120 9.86 -9.07 -2.45
N LEU A 121 8.89 -8.17 -2.50
CA LEU A 121 7.74 -8.13 -1.63
C LEU A 121 6.50 -8.56 -2.43
N ARG A 122 5.69 -9.45 -1.86
CA ARG A 122 4.49 -9.98 -2.53
C ARG A 122 3.28 -9.89 -1.62
N SER A 123 2.15 -9.46 -2.17
CA SER A 123 0.87 -9.51 -1.45
C SER A 123 0.34 -10.94 -1.46
N LEU A 124 -0.03 -11.44 -0.28
CA LEU A 124 -0.76 -12.70 -0.12
C LEU A 124 -2.28 -12.48 -0.10
N LEU A 125 -2.70 -11.23 0.14
CA LEU A 125 -4.11 -10.82 0.10
C LEU A 125 -4.59 -10.57 -1.33
N TYR A 126 -3.73 -10.02 -2.19
CA TYR A 126 -3.97 -9.94 -3.64
C TYR A 126 -2.88 -10.73 -4.37
N PRO A 127 -3.07 -12.06 -4.55
CA PRO A 127 -2.14 -12.88 -5.31
C PRO A 127 -1.98 -12.32 -6.72
N GLY A 128 -0.73 -12.07 -7.10
CA GLY A 128 -0.38 -11.42 -8.38
C GLY A 128 0.31 -10.07 -8.20
N TYR A 129 0.18 -9.42 -7.04
CA TYR A 129 0.95 -8.21 -6.75
C TYR A 129 2.39 -8.54 -6.35
N ILE A 130 3.34 -7.89 -7.02
CA ILE A 130 4.78 -7.98 -6.74
C ILE A 130 5.37 -6.58 -6.72
N HIS A 131 6.09 -6.27 -5.65
CA HIS A 131 6.99 -5.13 -5.55
C HIS A 131 8.44 -5.63 -5.53
N PHE A 132 9.33 -4.91 -6.18
CA PHE A 132 10.76 -5.15 -6.14
C PHE A 132 11.51 -3.87 -5.80
N ASN A 133 12.62 -3.99 -5.08
CA ASN A 133 13.59 -2.93 -4.92
C ASN A 133 15.00 -3.52 -5.00
N MET A 134 15.90 -2.80 -5.66
CA MET A 134 17.31 -3.15 -5.71
C MET A 134 18.01 -2.63 -4.45
N VAL A 135 18.82 -3.48 -3.82
CA VAL A 135 19.56 -3.12 -2.61
C VAL A 135 20.59 -2.04 -2.95
N ASP A 136 20.73 -1.03 -2.09
CA ASP A 136 21.65 0.11 -2.25
C ASP A 136 21.50 0.85 -3.60
N SER A 137 20.29 0.81 -4.18
CA SER A 137 19.97 1.45 -5.45
C SER A 137 18.59 2.11 -5.39
N PRO A 138 18.41 3.28 -6.04
CA PRO A 138 17.11 3.94 -6.09
C PRO A 138 16.09 3.22 -6.99
N LEU A 139 16.47 2.13 -7.65
CA LEU A 139 15.60 1.38 -8.55
C LEU A 139 14.64 0.49 -7.75
N TYR A 140 13.34 0.78 -7.89
CA TYR A 140 12.26 -0.04 -7.38
C TYR A 140 11.06 0.06 -8.33
N GLY A 141 10.10 -0.83 -8.15
CA GLY A 141 8.86 -0.81 -8.90
C GLY A 141 7.91 -1.90 -8.44
N SER A 142 6.72 -1.89 -9.02
CA SER A 142 5.72 -2.91 -8.74
C SER A 142 4.89 -3.21 -9.97
N ALA A 143 4.31 -4.38 -10.00
CA ALA A 143 3.35 -4.79 -11.00
C ALA A 143 2.31 -5.73 -10.38
N TYR A 144 1.09 -5.66 -10.90
CA TYR A 144 0.05 -6.64 -10.64
C TYR A 144 -0.18 -7.48 -11.89
N VAL A 145 -0.08 -8.81 -11.76
CA VAL A 145 -0.44 -9.75 -12.81
C VAL A 145 -1.26 -10.88 -12.17
N GLY A 146 -2.57 -10.87 -12.39
CA GLY A 146 -3.49 -11.82 -11.76
C GLY A 146 -4.94 -11.64 -12.19
N THR A 147 -5.83 -12.39 -11.54
CA THR A 147 -7.28 -12.40 -11.85
C THR A 147 -8.05 -11.25 -11.20
N GLY A 148 -7.40 -10.44 -10.38
CA GLY A 148 -8.02 -9.39 -9.56
C GLY A 148 -8.78 -9.91 -8.34
N LEU A 149 -8.70 -11.21 -8.04
CA LEU A 149 -9.41 -11.82 -6.92
C LEU A 149 -8.65 -11.63 -5.60
N LYS A 150 -9.34 -11.06 -4.62
CA LYS A 150 -8.88 -10.97 -3.23
C LYS A 150 -8.93 -12.35 -2.55
N ASN A 151 -7.89 -12.68 -1.79
CA ASN A 151 -7.81 -13.89 -1.00
C ASN A 151 -8.50 -13.71 0.36
N PHE A 152 -9.84 -13.85 0.38
CA PHE A 152 -10.63 -13.73 1.61
C PHE A 152 -10.35 -14.81 2.66
N THR A 153 -9.73 -15.92 2.27
CA THR A 153 -9.44 -17.06 3.16
C THR A 153 -8.02 -17.00 3.74
N LEU A 154 -7.26 -15.94 3.46
CA LEU A 154 -5.88 -15.78 3.89
C LEU A 154 -5.69 -15.97 5.40
N ALA A 155 -6.61 -15.47 6.23
CA ALA A 155 -6.54 -15.61 7.68
C ALA A 155 -6.56 -17.07 8.18
N PHE A 156 -7.10 -18.00 7.38
CA PHE A 156 -7.11 -19.44 7.68
C PHE A 156 -5.90 -20.18 7.09
N MET A 157 -5.13 -19.53 6.22
CA MET A 157 -3.95 -20.10 5.55
C MET A 157 -2.63 -19.74 6.23
N LEU A 158 -2.65 -18.73 7.10
CA LEU A 158 -1.51 -18.26 7.91
C LEU A 158 -1.43 -19.01 9.23
#